data_AF-A0A150GY22-F1
#
_entry.id   AF-A0A150GY22-F1
#
_cell.length_a   1.000
_cell.length_b   1.000
_cell.length_c   1.000
_cell.angle_alpha   90.00
_cell.angle_beta   90.00
_cell.angle_gamma   90.00
#
_symmetry.space_group_name_H-M   'P 1'
#
loop_
_entity.id
_entity.type
_entity.pdbx_description
1 polymer ?
#
loop_
_entity_poly.entity_id
_entity_poly.type
_entity_poly.pdbx_seq_one_letter_code
_entity_poly.pdbx_strand_id
1 'polypeptide(L)'
;MTDWIPLDEKELLREDDEGKAYQDANSPQDLQVLYLYDNQITVIEGLSYLRRLTHLYLANNAITAISGLDGLPNLQKLYLEHNSIQVISGLEAVPSLEELHVSSQRLPPGASLTFDPPSVAALGASLRVLTASSCGLTAPAVRGLAGLRRLRRLDLSHNALRAEEGAFEALDAAAGPSAAPLLANLDLRGNPLCRGPKYRDTIILMNDSLTTIDDEA
;
A
#
# COMPACT_ATOMS: atom_id res chain seq x y z
N MET A 1 -0.33 -7.78 31.85
CA MET A 1 -1.76 -7.45 31.75
C MET A 1 -1.76 -6.05 31.18
N THR A 2 -1.67 -5.95 29.86
CA THR A 2 -1.53 -4.67 29.16
C THR A 2 -2.94 -4.13 29.01
N ASP A 3 -3.18 -2.97 29.62
CA ASP A 3 -4.50 -2.37 29.71
C ASP A 3 -5.08 -2.18 28.30
N TRP A 4 -6.28 -2.74 28.12
CA TRP A 4 -7.15 -2.49 26.99
C TRP A 4 -7.36 -0.99 26.87
N ILE A 5 -6.86 -0.36 25.80
CA ILE A 5 -7.33 0.96 25.40
C ILE A 5 -8.78 0.72 24.96
N PRO A 6 -9.78 1.31 25.62
CA PRO A 6 -11.15 1.21 25.16
C PRO A 6 -11.20 1.82 23.77
N LEU A 7 -11.35 0.99 22.74
CA LEU A 7 -11.81 1.46 21.45
C LEU A 7 -13.14 2.15 21.72
N ASP A 8 -13.23 3.44 21.46
CA ASP A 8 -14.47 4.18 21.65
C ASP A 8 -15.54 3.52 20.75
N GLU A 9 -16.82 3.48 21.14
CA GLU A 9 -17.87 2.80 20.33
C GLU A 9 -17.92 3.34 18.89
N LYS A 10 -17.46 4.58 18.69
CA LYS A 10 -17.28 5.23 17.38
C LYS A 10 -16.20 4.63 16.48
N GLU A 11 -15.26 3.85 17.01
CA GLU A 11 -14.21 3.15 16.25
C GLU A 11 -14.67 1.75 15.83
N LEU A 12 -15.64 1.19 16.57
CA LEU A 12 -16.29 -0.09 16.28
C LEU A 12 -17.52 0.07 15.36
N LEU A 13 -18.10 1.27 15.28
CA LEU A 13 -19.34 1.58 14.55
C LEU A 13 -19.09 2.62 13.44
N ARG A 14 -18.24 2.32 12.45
CA ARG A 14 -18.16 3.14 11.25
C ARG A 14 -18.66 2.38 10.03
N GLU A 15 -19.33 3.12 9.17
CA GLU A 15 -19.77 2.66 7.86
C GLU A 15 -18.54 2.45 6.97
N ASP A 16 -18.54 1.40 6.14
CA ASP A 16 -17.58 1.28 5.04
C ASP A 16 -17.82 2.39 3.99
N ASP A 17 -16.97 2.45 2.97
CA ASP A 17 -17.10 3.40 1.85
C ASP A 17 -18.44 3.25 1.08
N GLU A 18 -19.22 2.20 1.37
CA GLU A 18 -20.55 1.92 0.82
C GLU A 18 -21.71 2.26 1.79
N GLY A 19 -21.42 2.85 2.96
CA GLY A 19 -22.45 3.26 3.93
C GLY A 19 -22.96 2.13 4.82
N LYS A 20 -22.26 0.99 4.91
CA LYS A 20 -22.74 -0.17 5.68
C LYS A 20 -22.18 -0.19 7.09
N ALA A 21 -23.04 0.05 8.07
CA ALA A 21 -22.68 -0.06 9.49
C ALA A 21 -22.51 -1.52 9.90
N TYR A 22 -21.38 -1.86 10.53
CA TYR A 22 -21.13 -3.19 11.11
C TYR A 22 -21.38 -3.17 12.62
N GLN A 23 -22.23 -4.09 13.11
CA GLN A 23 -22.45 -4.39 14.52
C GLN A 23 -22.30 -5.91 14.74
N ASP A 24 -21.15 -6.50 14.42
CA ASP A 24 -21.07 -7.97 14.35
C ASP A 24 -19.99 -8.63 15.24
N ALA A 25 -19.24 -7.87 16.04
CA ALA A 25 -18.29 -8.49 16.96
C ALA A 25 -18.98 -8.84 18.30
N ASN A 26 -19.47 -10.08 18.42
CA ASN A 26 -19.90 -10.65 19.71
C ASN A 26 -18.74 -10.78 20.72
N SER A 27 -17.49 -10.68 20.24
CA SER A 27 -16.25 -10.67 20.99
C SER A 27 -15.17 -9.96 20.16
N PRO A 28 -14.19 -9.27 20.79
CA PRO A 28 -13.04 -8.69 20.08
C PRO A 28 -12.29 -9.71 19.21
N GLN A 29 -12.33 -11.01 19.57
CA GLN A 29 -11.67 -12.08 18.82
C GLN A 29 -12.34 -12.40 17.48
N ASP A 30 -13.59 -11.98 17.29
CA ASP A 30 -14.34 -12.19 16.04
C ASP A 30 -14.31 -10.98 15.11
N LEU A 31 -13.66 -9.88 15.54
CA LEU A 31 -13.55 -8.66 14.74
C LEU A 31 -12.78 -8.93 13.43
N GLN A 32 -13.43 -8.64 12.30
CA GLN A 32 -12.84 -8.78 10.97
C GLN A 32 -12.39 -7.45 10.38
N VAL A 33 -13.04 -6.36 10.76
CA VAL A 33 -12.78 -5.02 10.22
C VAL A 33 -12.59 -4.06 11.38
N LEU A 34 -11.53 -3.26 11.34
CA LEU A 34 -11.21 -2.27 12.37
C LEU A 34 -10.96 -0.91 11.72
N TYR A 35 -11.74 0.09 12.15
CA TYR A 35 -11.66 1.46 11.67
C TYR A 35 -11.01 2.36 12.71
N LEU A 36 -9.81 2.84 12.39
CA LEU A 36 -9.01 3.73 13.24
C LEU A 36 -8.57 4.99 12.48
N TYR A 37 -9.23 5.31 11.38
CA TYR A 37 -8.90 6.48 10.56
C TYR A 37 -9.31 7.80 11.23
N ASP A 38 -8.65 8.90 10.85
CA ASP A 38 -8.84 10.26 11.39
C ASP A 38 -8.60 10.36 12.91
N ASN A 39 -7.50 9.76 13.37
CA ASN A 39 -7.08 9.75 14.77
C ASN A 39 -5.67 10.37 14.91
N GLN A 40 -5.06 10.23 16.10
CA GLN A 40 -3.71 10.71 16.41
C GLN A 40 -2.76 9.54 16.72
N ILE A 41 -3.00 8.37 16.13
CA ILE A 41 -2.19 7.18 16.36
C ILE A 41 -0.80 7.42 15.80
N THR A 42 0.22 7.19 16.63
CA THR A 42 1.64 7.29 16.25
C THR A 42 2.32 5.94 16.16
N VAL A 43 1.78 4.93 16.85
CA VAL A 43 2.28 3.56 16.91
C VAL A 43 1.11 2.59 16.78
N ILE A 44 1.26 1.59 15.93
CA ILE A 44 0.31 0.48 15.82
C ILE A 44 0.67 -0.52 16.91
N GLU A 45 -0.21 -0.73 17.87
CA GLU A 45 -0.01 -1.68 18.96
C GLU A 45 -1.33 -2.21 19.51
N GLY A 46 -1.26 -3.27 20.32
CA GLY A 46 -2.46 -3.82 20.97
C GLY A 46 -3.41 -4.56 20.05
N LEU A 47 -2.97 -5.00 18.86
CA LEU A 47 -3.82 -5.71 17.89
C LEU A 47 -3.61 -7.24 17.86
N SER A 48 -2.60 -7.76 18.58
CA SER A 48 -2.12 -9.16 18.42
C SER A 48 -3.13 -10.25 18.77
N TYR A 49 -4.23 -9.92 19.44
CA TYR A 49 -5.31 -10.85 19.76
C TYR A 49 -6.43 -10.86 18.71
N LEU A 50 -6.45 -9.92 17.75
CA LEU A 50 -7.46 -9.79 16.70
C LEU A 50 -7.16 -10.75 15.53
N ARG A 51 -7.04 -12.05 15.82
CA ARG A 51 -6.57 -13.06 14.87
C ARG A 51 -7.46 -13.22 13.63
N ARG A 52 -8.72 -12.75 13.68
CA ARG A 52 -9.68 -12.79 12.58
C ARG A 52 -9.72 -11.50 11.76
N LEU A 53 -8.93 -10.50 12.12
CA LEU A 53 -8.91 -9.23 11.41
C LEU A 53 -8.43 -9.44 9.97
N THR A 54 -9.23 -8.99 9.03
CA THR A 54 -8.97 -9.02 7.58
C THR A 54 -8.76 -7.62 7.02
N HIS A 55 -9.35 -6.58 7.64
CA HIS A 55 -9.26 -5.20 7.17
C HIS A 55 -8.88 -4.26 8.31
N LEU A 56 -7.86 -3.43 8.07
CA LEU A 56 -7.38 -2.44 9.04
C LEU A 56 -7.26 -1.07 8.37
N TYR A 57 -8.08 -0.12 8.83
CA TYR A 57 -8.09 1.26 8.33
C TYR A 57 -7.39 2.19 9.31
N LEU A 58 -6.24 2.74 8.91
CA LEU A 58 -5.38 3.62 9.72
C LEU A 58 -5.07 4.94 8.99
N ALA A 59 -5.83 5.28 7.94
CA ALA A 59 -5.66 6.52 7.19
C ALA A 59 -5.79 7.77 8.08
N ASN A 60 -5.12 8.86 7.73
CA ASN A 60 -5.15 10.13 8.47
C ASN A 60 -4.75 10.02 9.95
N ASN A 61 -3.64 9.33 10.21
CA ASN A 61 -2.99 9.28 11.54
C ASN A 61 -1.60 9.95 11.49
N ALA A 62 -0.78 9.71 12.50
CA ALA A 62 0.59 10.22 12.63
C ALA A 62 1.63 9.08 12.71
N ILE A 63 1.35 7.93 12.09
CA ILE A 63 2.21 6.74 12.12
C ILE A 63 3.47 7.02 11.30
N THR A 64 4.63 6.67 11.84
CA THR A 64 5.93 6.87 11.18
C THR A 64 6.61 5.57 10.76
N ALA A 65 6.20 4.44 11.34
CA ALA A 65 6.70 3.11 11.02
C ALA A 65 5.59 2.08 11.17
N ILE A 66 5.58 1.10 10.27
CA ILE A 66 4.69 -0.05 10.36
C ILE A 66 5.29 -1.04 11.35
N SER A 67 4.54 -1.33 12.41
CA SER A 67 4.90 -2.29 13.47
C SER A 67 3.62 -2.85 14.09
N GLY A 68 3.72 -3.77 15.05
CA GLY A 68 2.57 -4.23 15.84
C GLY A 68 1.49 -5.00 15.06
N LEU A 69 1.82 -5.47 13.85
CA LEU A 69 0.96 -6.36 13.05
C LEU A 69 1.13 -7.84 13.40
N ASP A 70 2.04 -8.15 14.34
CA ASP A 70 2.23 -9.50 14.85
C ASP A 70 0.93 -10.05 15.43
N GLY A 71 0.51 -11.23 14.96
CA GLY A 71 -0.74 -11.86 15.39
C GLY A 71 -1.96 -11.54 14.51
N LEU A 72 -1.77 -10.90 13.35
CA LEU A 72 -2.80 -10.65 12.34
C LEU A 72 -2.61 -11.52 11.07
N PRO A 73 -2.58 -12.87 11.17
CA PRO A 73 -2.22 -13.74 10.04
C PRO A 73 -3.23 -13.71 8.88
N ASN A 74 -4.44 -13.22 9.14
CA ASN A 74 -5.53 -13.13 8.18
C ASN A 74 -5.72 -11.71 7.60
N LEU A 75 -4.83 -10.76 7.93
CA LEU A 75 -4.95 -9.40 7.40
C LEU A 75 -4.78 -9.42 5.87
N GLN A 76 -5.79 -8.90 5.18
CA GLN A 76 -5.90 -8.88 3.72
C GLN A 76 -5.81 -7.45 3.17
N LYS A 77 -6.33 -6.45 3.89
CA LYS A 77 -6.32 -5.05 3.46
C LYS A 77 -5.78 -4.13 4.56
N LEU A 78 -4.83 -3.29 4.19
CA LEU A 78 -4.20 -2.33 5.08
C LEU A 78 -4.19 -0.94 4.43
N TYR A 79 -4.86 0.01 5.08
CA TYR A 79 -4.99 1.39 4.63
C TYR A 79 -4.21 2.31 5.57
N LEU A 80 -3.21 3.00 5.04
CA LEU A 80 -2.22 3.81 5.77
C LEU A 80 -2.01 5.19 5.13
N GLU A 81 -2.93 5.63 4.27
CA GLU A 81 -2.87 6.91 3.59
C GLU A 81 -2.74 8.07 4.57
N HIS A 82 -2.08 9.15 4.16
CA HIS A 82 -1.97 10.38 4.96
C HIS A 82 -1.29 10.23 6.34
N ASN A 83 -0.44 9.21 6.51
CA ASN A 83 0.48 9.07 7.65
C ASN A 83 1.85 9.72 7.35
N SER A 84 2.90 9.38 8.09
CA SER A 84 4.27 9.90 7.93
C SER A 84 5.28 8.76 7.74
N ILE A 85 4.89 7.68 7.07
CA ILE A 85 5.69 6.46 6.88
C ILE A 85 6.66 6.66 5.73
N GLN A 86 7.96 6.64 6.02
CA GLN A 86 9.00 6.78 4.98
C GLN A 86 9.47 5.43 4.44
N VAL A 87 9.47 4.39 5.25
CA VAL A 87 9.94 3.05 4.86
C VAL A 87 8.81 2.05 5.06
N ILE A 88 8.44 1.36 3.99
CA ILE A 88 7.50 0.24 4.04
C ILE A 88 8.28 -0.99 4.46
N SER A 89 8.15 -1.35 5.74
CA SER A 89 8.79 -2.48 6.41
C SER A 89 7.82 -3.15 7.38
N GLY A 90 8.21 -4.26 8.04
CA GLY A 90 7.40 -4.88 9.11
C GLY A 90 6.17 -5.63 8.61
N LEU A 91 6.16 -6.07 7.33
CA LEU A 91 5.05 -6.77 6.70
C LEU A 91 5.24 -8.30 6.65
N GLU A 92 6.30 -8.82 7.25
CA GLU A 92 6.64 -10.25 7.28
C GLU A 92 5.60 -11.09 8.06
N ALA A 93 4.92 -10.46 9.03
CA ALA A 93 3.92 -11.11 9.87
C ALA A 93 2.51 -11.17 9.25
N VAL A 94 2.29 -10.58 8.06
CA VAL A 94 0.99 -10.48 7.37
C VAL A 94 1.03 -11.11 5.98
N PRO A 95 1.32 -12.43 5.85
CA PRO A 95 1.52 -13.09 4.57
C PRO A 95 0.26 -13.12 3.68
N SER A 96 -0.92 -12.90 4.26
CA SER A 96 -2.22 -12.89 3.56
C SER A 96 -2.58 -11.53 2.95
N LEU A 97 -1.72 -10.51 3.08
CA LEU A 97 -2.03 -9.15 2.65
C LEU A 97 -2.16 -9.08 1.12
N GLU A 98 -3.34 -8.70 0.65
CA GLU A 98 -3.67 -8.58 -0.77
C GLU A 98 -3.69 -7.13 -1.25
N GLU A 99 -4.03 -6.19 -0.37
CA GLU A 99 -4.14 -4.77 -0.68
C GLU A 99 -3.39 -3.91 0.34
N LEU A 100 -2.48 -3.07 -0.16
CA LEU A 100 -1.73 -2.11 0.62
C LEU A 100 -1.91 -0.71 0.04
N HIS A 101 -2.46 0.19 0.85
CA HIS A 101 -2.69 1.57 0.46
C HIS A 101 -1.86 2.51 1.32
N VAL A 102 -0.89 3.19 0.73
CA VAL A 102 0.12 4.01 1.42
C VAL A 102 0.27 5.39 0.81
N SER A 103 -0.68 5.81 -0.03
CA SER A 103 -0.64 7.10 -0.71
C SER A 103 -0.56 8.31 0.23
N SER A 104 0.00 9.41 -0.28
CA SER A 104 0.03 10.73 0.36
C SER A 104 0.69 10.75 1.74
N GLN A 105 1.85 10.11 1.90
CA GLN A 105 2.64 10.22 3.13
C GLN A 105 3.17 11.66 3.33
N ARG A 106 3.11 12.17 4.56
CA ARG A 106 3.53 13.51 4.99
C ARG A 106 5.05 13.58 5.16
N LEU A 107 5.77 13.20 4.10
CA LEU A 107 7.22 13.18 4.12
C LEU A 107 7.80 14.59 4.01
N PRO A 108 8.99 14.84 4.58
CA PRO A 108 9.70 16.09 4.38
C PRO A 108 9.94 16.37 2.87
N PRO A 109 10.01 17.64 2.45
CA PRO A 109 10.30 17.98 1.06
C PRO A 109 11.58 17.29 0.54
N GLY A 110 11.47 16.61 -0.59
CA GLY A 110 12.58 15.88 -1.22
C GLY A 110 12.84 14.48 -0.64
N ALA A 111 12.13 14.06 0.40
CA ALA A 111 12.14 12.67 0.84
C ALA A 111 11.33 11.78 -0.12
N SER A 112 11.78 10.54 -0.27
CA SER A 112 11.10 9.49 -1.02
C SER A 112 10.70 8.39 -0.05
N LEU A 113 9.49 7.86 -0.22
CA LEU A 113 9.13 6.57 0.36
C LEU A 113 10.04 5.48 -0.23
N THR A 114 10.39 4.48 0.57
CA THR A 114 11.17 3.31 0.15
C THR A 114 10.54 2.02 0.64
N PHE A 115 10.97 0.90 0.05
CA PHE A 115 10.47 -0.43 0.39
C PHE A 115 11.62 -1.29 0.91
N ASP A 116 11.40 -1.91 2.07
CA ASP A 116 12.35 -2.85 2.67
C ASP A 116 12.29 -4.21 1.94
N PRO A 117 13.43 -4.81 1.55
CA PRO A 117 13.43 -6.06 0.79
C PRO A 117 12.76 -7.26 1.49
N PRO A 118 13.00 -7.54 2.80
CA PRO A 118 12.23 -8.54 3.55
C PRO A 118 10.71 -8.39 3.43
N SER A 119 10.19 -7.18 3.59
CA SER A 119 8.76 -6.91 3.48
C SER A 119 8.23 -7.12 2.06
N VAL A 120 8.96 -6.68 1.03
CA VAL A 120 8.59 -6.95 -0.37
C VAL A 120 8.61 -8.44 -0.68
N ALA A 121 9.60 -9.17 -0.17
CA ALA A 121 9.71 -10.62 -0.34
C ALA A 121 8.55 -11.36 0.32
N ALA A 122 8.13 -10.94 1.52
CA ALA A 122 6.97 -11.51 2.22
C ALA A 122 5.66 -11.31 1.44
N LEU A 123 5.49 -10.15 0.81
CA LEU A 123 4.30 -9.79 0.05
C LEU A 123 4.28 -10.32 -1.38
N GLY A 124 5.42 -10.83 -1.89
CA GLY A 124 5.59 -11.19 -3.30
C GLY A 124 4.58 -12.20 -3.83
N ALA A 125 4.05 -13.07 -2.95
CA ALA A 125 3.09 -14.12 -3.29
C ALA A 125 1.62 -13.76 -3.04
N SER A 126 1.33 -12.61 -2.42
CA SER A 126 -0.02 -12.25 -1.94
C SER A 126 -0.53 -10.92 -2.48
N LEU A 127 0.33 -9.89 -2.55
CA LEU A 127 -0.09 -8.53 -2.85
C LEU A 127 -0.59 -8.39 -4.30
N ARG A 128 -1.79 -7.83 -4.45
CA ARG A 128 -2.50 -7.62 -5.72
C ARG A 128 -2.70 -6.15 -6.04
N VAL A 129 -2.88 -5.32 -5.01
CA VAL A 129 -3.11 -3.88 -5.16
C VAL A 129 -2.11 -3.14 -4.30
N LEU A 130 -1.39 -2.21 -4.92
CA LEU A 130 -0.55 -1.24 -4.24
C LEU A 130 -0.90 0.16 -4.72
N THR A 131 -1.29 1.03 -3.79
CA THR A 131 -1.44 2.46 -4.04
C THR A 131 -0.36 3.21 -3.26
N ALA A 132 0.48 3.95 -3.99
CA ALA A 132 1.59 4.72 -3.44
C ALA A 132 1.72 6.06 -4.15
N SER A 133 0.58 6.70 -4.44
CA SER A 133 0.52 8.00 -5.10
C SER A 133 0.94 9.12 -4.16
N SER A 134 1.58 10.17 -4.68
CA SER A 134 2.05 11.31 -3.87
C SER A 134 2.98 10.93 -2.70
N CYS A 135 3.91 9.99 -2.94
CA CYS A 135 4.87 9.49 -1.93
C CYS A 135 6.34 9.87 -2.25
N GLY A 136 6.56 10.75 -3.22
CA GLY A 136 7.90 11.19 -3.63
C GLY A 136 8.73 10.09 -4.29
N LEU A 137 8.11 9.03 -4.80
CA LEU A 137 8.82 7.86 -5.32
C LEU A 137 9.74 8.21 -6.50
N THR A 138 10.98 7.74 -6.39
CA THR A 138 12.02 7.83 -7.42
C THR A 138 12.27 6.45 -8.04
N ALA A 139 13.06 6.39 -9.12
CA ALA A 139 13.35 5.13 -9.81
C ALA A 139 13.95 4.04 -8.89
N PRO A 140 14.90 4.33 -7.97
CA PRO A 140 15.38 3.32 -7.02
C PRO A 140 14.30 2.76 -6.10
N ALA A 141 13.38 3.62 -5.63
CA ALA A 141 12.29 3.19 -4.76
C ALA A 141 11.32 2.26 -5.49
N VAL A 142 10.95 2.59 -6.74
CA VAL A 142 10.11 1.72 -7.57
C VAL A 142 10.81 0.41 -7.90
N ARG A 143 12.11 0.42 -8.21
CA ARG A 143 12.88 -0.82 -8.42
C ARG A 143 12.82 -1.74 -7.19
N GLY A 144 12.71 -1.19 -5.99
CA GLY A 144 12.53 -1.94 -4.74
C GLY A 144 11.26 -2.78 -4.69
N LEU A 145 10.27 -2.53 -5.55
CA LEU A 145 9.03 -3.32 -5.68
C LEU A 145 9.22 -4.63 -6.48
N ALA A 146 10.41 -4.86 -7.04
CA ALA A 146 10.69 -6.08 -7.79
C ALA A 146 10.42 -7.33 -6.94
N GLY A 147 9.55 -8.20 -7.45
CA GLY A 147 9.17 -9.45 -6.75
C GLY A 147 7.71 -9.54 -6.33
N LEU A 148 6.90 -8.48 -6.51
CA LEU A 148 5.45 -8.49 -6.32
C LEU A 148 4.72 -9.21 -7.46
N ARG A 149 4.91 -10.54 -7.56
CA ARG A 149 4.48 -11.37 -8.70
C ARG A 149 2.97 -11.50 -8.87
N ARG A 150 2.19 -11.17 -7.84
CA ARG A 150 0.72 -11.22 -7.86
C ARG A 150 0.07 -9.86 -8.11
N LEU A 151 0.86 -8.82 -8.31
CA LEU A 151 0.36 -7.46 -8.50
C LEU A 151 -0.51 -7.39 -9.76
N ARG A 152 -1.69 -6.78 -9.60
CA ARG A 152 -2.70 -6.57 -10.65
C ARG A 152 -2.94 -5.08 -10.89
N ARG A 153 -2.89 -4.30 -9.82
CA ARG A 153 -3.04 -2.84 -9.86
C ARG A 153 -1.89 -2.18 -9.12
N LEU A 154 -1.27 -1.21 -9.79
CA LEU A 154 -0.20 -0.41 -9.25
C LEU A 154 -0.47 1.07 -9.54
N ASP A 155 -0.69 1.86 -8.50
CA ASP A 155 -0.80 3.30 -8.59
C ASP A 155 0.48 3.96 -8.07
N LEU A 156 1.23 4.54 -9.00
CA LEU A 156 2.44 5.32 -8.76
C LEU A 156 2.26 6.78 -9.18
N SER A 157 1.02 7.25 -9.33
CA SER A 157 0.72 8.61 -9.77
C SER A 157 1.28 9.67 -8.82
N HIS A 158 1.49 10.88 -9.35
CA HIS A 158 1.94 12.06 -8.62
C HIS A 158 3.24 11.84 -7.82
N ASN A 159 4.18 11.08 -8.38
CA ASN A 159 5.51 10.84 -7.81
C ASN A 159 6.61 11.59 -8.57
N ALA A 160 7.87 11.29 -8.25
CA ALA A 160 9.05 11.96 -8.78
C ALA A 160 9.78 11.12 -9.86
N LEU A 161 9.07 10.23 -10.57
CA LEU A 161 9.68 9.36 -11.56
C LEU A 161 10.13 10.15 -12.81
N ARG A 162 11.43 10.11 -13.08
CA ARG A 162 12.11 10.85 -14.14
C ARG A 162 12.75 9.88 -15.13
N ALA A 163 12.56 10.13 -16.43
CA ALA A 163 13.13 9.29 -17.47
C ALA A 163 14.66 9.28 -17.42
N GLU A 164 15.26 10.44 -17.19
CA GLU A 164 16.71 10.65 -17.06
C GLU A 164 17.34 9.98 -15.82
N GLU A 165 16.53 9.58 -14.84
CA GLU A 165 16.94 8.87 -13.63
C GLU A 165 16.65 7.36 -13.72
N GLY A 166 16.38 6.83 -14.91
CA GLY A 166 16.15 5.40 -15.12
C GLY A 166 14.77 4.90 -14.71
N ALA A 167 13.75 5.77 -14.72
CA ALA A 167 12.37 5.37 -14.36
C ALA A 167 11.85 4.20 -15.20
N PHE A 168 12.15 4.15 -16.50
CA PHE A 168 11.70 3.05 -17.35
C PHE A 168 12.32 1.70 -16.96
N GLU A 169 13.61 1.66 -16.63
CA GLU A 169 14.26 0.42 -16.16
C GLU A 169 13.73 -0.01 -14.79
N ALA A 170 13.43 0.95 -13.92
CA ALA A 170 12.82 0.66 -12.63
C ALA A 170 11.40 0.11 -12.79
N LEU A 171 10.61 0.67 -13.70
CA LEU A 171 9.27 0.20 -14.03
C LEU A 171 9.33 -1.20 -14.66
N ASP A 172 10.25 -1.48 -15.57
CA ASP A 172 10.42 -2.83 -16.11
C ASP A 172 10.80 -3.84 -15.01
N ALA A 173 11.72 -3.48 -14.11
CA ALA A 173 12.13 -4.34 -13.01
C ALA A 173 11.01 -4.61 -11.97
N ALA A 174 10.08 -3.67 -11.78
CA ALA A 174 9.02 -3.75 -10.78
C ALA A 174 7.69 -4.25 -11.34
N ALA A 175 7.37 -3.83 -12.56
CA ALA A 175 6.07 -3.89 -13.19
C ALA A 175 6.14 -4.49 -14.61
N GLY A 176 7.30 -4.92 -15.09
CA GLY A 176 7.44 -5.62 -16.37
C GLY A 176 6.94 -7.07 -16.31
N PRO A 177 6.78 -7.74 -17.46
CA PRO A 177 6.16 -9.07 -17.56
C PRO A 177 6.87 -10.16 -16.74
N SER A 178 8.17 -10.04 -16.52
CA SER A 178 8.94 -10.99 -15.71
C SER A 178 8.75 -10.79 -14.21
N ALA A 179 8.49 -9.55 -13.78
CA ALA A 179 8.37 -9.15 -12.38
C ALA A 179 6.92 -9.23 -11.88
N ALA A 180 5.97 -8.71 -12.67
CA ALA A 180 4.55 -8.64 -12.37
C ALA A 180 3.71 -9.10 -13.58
N PRO A 181 3.72 -10.40 -13.93
CA PRO A 181 3.03 -10.94 -15.11
C PRO A 181 1.51 -10.81 -15.10
N LEU A 182 0.91 -10.46 -13.95
CA LEU A 182 -0.53 -10.30 -13.78
C LEU A 182 -0.97 -8.84 -13.73
N LEU A 183 -0.04 -7.89 -13.96
CA LEU A 183 -0.31 -6.47 -13.85
C LEU A 183 -1.22 -6.03 -15.00
N ALA A 184 -2.42 -5.59 -14.64
CA ALA A 184 -3.44 -5.18 -15.59
C ALA A 184 -3.65 -3.66 -15.59
N ASN A 185 -3.39 -2.99 -14.47
CA ASN A 185 -3.67 -1.57 -14.29
C ASN A 185 -2.43 -0.86 -13.72
N LEU A 186 -1.95 0.15 -14.44
CA LEU A 186 -0.81 0.97 -14.04
C LEU A 186 -1.16 2.46 -14.16
N ASP A 187 -1.06 3.21 -13.07
CA ASP A 187 -1.22 4.66 -13.07
C ASP A 187 0.11 5.34 -12.78
N LEU A 188 0.56 6.18 -13.71
CA LEU A 188 1.80 6.95 -13.64
C LEU A 188 1.53 8.45 -13.78
N ARG A 189 0.27 8.89 -13.89
CA ARG A 189 -0.08 10.30 -14.12
C ARG A 189 0.61 11.21 -13.13
N GLY A 190 0.93 12.43 -13.54
CA GLY A 190 1.55 13.42 -12.66
C GLY A 190 3.04 13.20 -12.38
N ASN A 191 3.66 12.12 -12.88
CA ASN A 191 5.11 11.98 -12.83
C ASN A 191 5.81 12.79 -13.93
N PRO A 192 7.05 13.28 -13.70
CA PRO A 192 7.85 13.96 -14.73
C PRO A 192 8.02 13.16 -16.02
N LEU A 193 8.18 11.83 -15.95
CA LEU A 193 8.35 10.98 -17.13
C LEU A 193 7.18 11.06 -18.14
N CYS A 194 5.96 11.35 -17.66
CA CYS A 194 4.76 11.42 -18.50
C CYS A 194 4.78 12.58 -19.49
N ARG A 195 5.65 13.58 -19.26
CA ARG A 195 5.87 14.71 -20.18
C ARG A 195 6.85 14.35 -21.30
N GLY A 196 7.54 13.22 -21.19
CA GLY A 196 8.49 12.75 -22.18
C GLY A 196 7.81 12.30 -23.47
N PRO A 197 8.44 12.47 -24.64
CA PRO A 197 7.91 11.96 -25.89
C PRO A 197 7.79 10.43 -25.83
N LYS A 198 6.72 9.87 -26.40
CA LYS A 198 6.48 8.43 -26.49
C LYS A 198 6.45 7.69 -25.15
N TYR A 199 6.21 8.39 -24.04
CA TYR A 199 6.08 7.78 -22.71
C TYR A 199 5.11 6.59 -22.74
N ARG A 200 3.87 6.83 -23.20
CA ARG A 200 2.81 5.82 -23.24
C ARG A 200 3.19 4.64 -24.14
N ASP A 201 3.69 4.92 -25.35
CA ASP A 201 4.17 3.87 -26.28
C ASP A 201 5.27 3.01 -25.65
N THR A 202 6.19 3.64 -24.90
CA THR A 202 7.29 2.94 -24.22
C THR A 202 6.76 2.01 -23.13
N ILE A 203 5.79 2.46 -22.32
CA ILE A 203 5.16 1.61 -21.29
C ILE A 203 4.40 0.44 -21.91
N ILE A 204 3.62 0.70 -22.97
CA ILE A 204 2.87 -0.35 -23.69
C ILE A 204 3.82 -1.40 -24.28
N LEU A 205 4.93 -0.96 -24.88
CA LEU A 205 5.93 -1.89 -25.43
C LEU A 205 6.67 -2.69 -24.35
N MET A 206 6.81 -2.14 -23.15
CA MET A 206 7.44 -2.81 -22.01
C MET A 206 6.51 -3.82 -21.35
N ASN A 207 5.19 -3.62 -21.42
CA ASN A 207 4.23 -4.49 -20.73
C ASN A 207 2.99 -4.76 -21.59
N ASP A 208 2.96 -5.96 -22.15
CA ASP A 208 1.89 -6.50 -22.99
C ASP A 208 0.69 -7.04 -22.19
N SER A 209 0.81 -7.18 -20.87
CA SER A 209 -0.26 -7.63 -19.97
C SER A 209 -1.15 -6.49 -19.45
N LEU A 210 -0.74 -5.23 -19.64
CA LEU A 210 -1.52 -4.07 -19.24
C LEU A 210 -2.81 -3.96 -20.05
N THR A 211 -3.91 -3.80 -19.31
CA THR A 211 -5.25 -3.53 -19.86
C THR A 211 -5.59 -2.05 -19.81
N THR A 212 -5.06 -1.30 -18.84
CA THR A 212 -5.31 0.14 -18.69
C THR A 212 -4.05 0.84 -18.22
N ILE A 213 -3.77 2.01 -18.79
CA ILE A 213 -2.69 2.91 -18.34
C ILE A 213 -3.30 4.29 -18.09
N ASP A 214 -3.03 4.85 -16.91
CA ASP A 214 -3.46 6.21 -16.53
C ASP A 214 -5.00 6.39 -16.51
N ASP A 215 -5.73 5.33 -16.15
CA ASP A 215 -7.20 5.18 -16.25
C ASP A 215 -7.77 5.28 -17.67
N GLU A 216 -6.92 5.25 -18.70
CA GLU A 216 -7.32 5.19 -20.09
C GLU A 216 -7.18 3.74 -20.60
N ALA A 217 -8.30 3.16 -21.02
CA ALA A 217 -8.38 1.85 -21.67
C ALA A 217 -7.86 1.86 -23.11
#